data_AF-A0A2V5J016-F1
#
_entry.id   AF-A0A2V5J016-F1
#
_cell.length_a   1.000
_cell.length_b   1.000
_cell.length_c   1.000
_cell.angle_alpha   90.00
_cell.angle_beta   90.00
_cell.angle_gamma   90.00
#
_symmetry.space_group_name_H-M   'P 1'
#
loop_
_entity.id
_entity.type
_entity.pdbx_description
1 polymer ?
#
loop_
_entity_poly.entity_id
_entity_poly.type
_entity_poly.pdbx_seq_one_letter_code
_entity_poly.pdbx_strand_id
1 'polypeptide(L)'
;MDVIEAEGPFDGVIGFSQGASLALSILYHHEISHPSRPPPFRFAVFFCAVLSISPDPMFNKDLISKYARYYKQAKQDAGGWGEVAPIC
;
A
#
# COMPACT_ATOMS: atom_id res chain seq x y z
N MET A 1 -16.74 4.32 0.16
CA MET A 1 -16.52 5.22 1.33
C MET A 1 -17.76 5.28 2.22
N ASP A 2 -18.91 4.86 1.70
CA ASP A 2 -20.23 5.00 2.33
C ASP A 2 -20.33 4.46 3.76
N VAL A 3 -19.69 3.34 4.11
CA VAL A 3 -19.72 2.83 5.51
C VAL A 3 -18.87 3.69 6.46
N ILE A 4 -17.71 4.16 6.01
CA ILE A 4 -16.81 5.01 6.82
C ILE A 4 -17.47 6.37 7.07
N GLU A 5 -18.19 6.88 6.08
CA GLU A 5 -18.90 8.16 6.16
C GLU A 5 -20.25 8.04 6.89
N ALA A 6 -20.97 6.93 6.74
CA ALA A 6 -22.28 6.72 7.35
C ALA A 6 -22.20 6.33 8.83
N GLU A 7 -21.18 5.59 9.25
CA GLU A 7 -21.02 5.13 10.64
C GLU A 7 -19.91 5.85 11.41
N GLY A 8 -19.20 6.77 10.75
CA GLY A 8 -18.14 7.57 11.35
C GLY A 8 -18.65 8.70 12.27
N PRO A 9 -17.72 9.41 12.93
CA PRO A 9 -16.28 9.41 12.67
C PRO A 9 -15.53 8.31 13.42
N PHE A 10 -14.63 7.63 12.71
CA PHE A 10 -13.66 6.71 13.30
C PHE A 10 -12.35 7.47 13.61
N ASP A 11 -11.85 7.37 14.85
CA ASP A 11 -10.57 8.00 15.19
C ASP A 11 -9.38 7.33 14.50
N GLY A 12 -9.49 6.06 14.12
CA GLY A 12 -8.39 5.32 13.52
C GLY A 12 -8.78 4.08 12.74
N VAL A 13 -7.82 3.54 12.00
CA VAL A 13 -7.95 2.28 11.26
C VAL A 13 -6.80 1.35 11.62
N ILE A 14 -7.11 0.06 11.85
CA ILE A 14 -6.11 -0.99 12.05
C ILE A 14 -6.33 -2.05 10.99
N GLY A 15 -5.30 -2.38 10.21
CA GLY A 15 -5.37 -3.41 9.19
C GLY A 15 -4.28 -4.47 9.35
N PHE A 16 -4.61 -5.71 8.98
CA PHE A 16 -3.67 -6.84 8.93
C PHE A 16 -3.62 -7.42 7.52
N SER A 17 -2.42 -7.73 7.02
CA SER A 17 -2.18 -8.37 5.72
C SER A 17 -2.90 -7.63 4.57
N GLN A 18 -3.85 -8.27 3.89
CA GLN A 18 -4.65 -7.64 2.84
C GLN A 18 -5.48 -6.46 3.37
N GLY A 19 -6.00 -6.55 4.60
CA GLY A 19 -6.77 -5.47 5.22
C GLY A 19 -5.92 -4.22 5.49
N ALA A 20 -4.63 -4.39 5.79
CA ALA A 20 -3.70 -3.26 5.89
C ALA A 20 -3.50 -2.57 4.54
N SER A 21 -3.35 -3.36 3.47
CA SER A 21 -3.17 -2.87 2.11
C SER A 21 -4.42 -2.09 1.64
N LEU A 22 -5.61 -2.59 1.97
CA LEU A 22 -6.88 -1.92 1.69
C LEU A 22 -7.02 -0.59 2.45
N ALA A 23 -6.78 -0.60 3.76
CA ALA A 23 -6.85 0.60 4.59
C ALA A 23 -5.88 1.70 4.10
N LEU A 24 -4.67 1.30 3.66
CA LEU A 24 -3.72 2.23 3.05
C LEU A 24 -4.21 2.78 1.71
N SER A 25 -4.84 1.95 0.88
CA SER A 25 -5.41 2.37 -0.42
C SER A 25 -6.52 3.42 -0.25
N ILE A 26 -7.34 3.28 0.80
CA ILE A 26 -8.40 4.22 1.17
C ILE A 26 -7.79 5.60 1.51
N LEU A 27 -6.70 5.62 2.27
CA LEU A 27 -5.99 6.86 2.60
C LEU A 27 -5.40 7.54 1.36
N TYR A 28 -4.74 6.79 0.48
CA TYR A 28 -4.21 7.34 -0.77
C TYR A 28 -5.32 7.90 -1.66
N HIS A 29 -6.42 7.16 -1.81
CA HIS A 29 -7.55 7.64 -2.58
C HIS A 29 -8.15 8.92 -2.01
N HIS A 30 -8.24 9.04 -0.68
CA HIS A 30 -8.69 10.27 -0.04
C HIS A 30 -7.76 11.45 -0.34
N GLU A 31 -6.44 11.27 -0.20
CA GLU A 31 -5.46 12.33 -0.46
C GLU A 31 -5.53 12.84 -1.91
N ILE A 32 -5.71 11.92 -2.87
CA ILE A 32 -5.81 12.26 -4.30
C ILE A 32 -7.15 12.96 -4.61
N SER A 33 -8.26 12.43 -4.10
CA SER A 33 -9.60 12.92 -4.42
C SER A 33 -9.97 14.19 -3.66
N HIS A 34 -9.40 14.39 -2.46
CA HIS A 34 -9.76 15.46 -1.54
C HIS A 34 -8.53 16.08 -0.84
N PRO A 35 -7.56 16.64 -1.58
CA PRO A 35 -6.29 17.12 -1.02
C PRO A 35 -6.43 18.28 -0.02
N SER A 36 -7.56 18.99 -0.05
CA SER A 36 -7.84 20.09 0.88
C SER A 36 -8.65 19.67 2.11
N ARG A 37 -9.01 18.38 2.23
CA ARG A 37 -9.77 17.85 3.36
C ARG A 37 -8.85 17.11 4.32
N PRO A 38 -9.11 17.15 5.64
CA PRO A 38 -8.35 16.35 6.58
C PRO A 38 -8.54 14.85 6.31
N PRO A 39 -7.55 14.00 6.60
CA PRO A 39 -7.66 12.55 6.43
C PRO A 39 -8.86 11.97 7.18
N PRO A 40 -9.43 10.85 6.71
CA PRO A 40 -10.64 10.26 7.30
C PRO A 40 -10.39 9.64 8.68
N PHE A 41 -9.13 9.42 9.06
CA PHE A 41 -8.71 8.82 10.33
C PHE A 41 -7.60 9.66 10.96
N ARG A 42 -7.59 9.77 12.29
CA ARG A 42 -6.54 10.49 13.04
C ARG A 42 -5.26 9.67 13.19
N PHE A 43 -5.38 8.34 13.17
CA PHE A 43 -4.25 7.42 13.16
C PHE A 43 -4.53 6.16 12.34
N ALA A 44 -3.47 5.50 11.86
CA ALA A 44 -3.57 4.24 11.14
C ALA A 44 -2.44 3.28 11.57
N VAL A 45 -2.78 2.01 11.82
CA VAL A 45 -1.82 0.96 12.19
C VAL A 45 -1.91 -0.18 11.19
N PHE A 46 -0.77 -0.60 10.64
CA PHE A 46 -0.69 -1.60 9.58
C PHE A 46 0.23 -2.74 9.99
N PHE A 47 -0.33 -3.95 10.08
CA PHE A 47 0.42 -5.17 10.35
C PHE A 47 0.58 -5.98 9.08
N CYS A 48 1.82 -6.34 8.75
CA CYS A 48 2.16 -7.21 7.60
C CYS A 48 1.55 -6.72 6.27
N ALA A 49 1.55 -5.42 6.00
CA ALA A 49 1.01 -4.87 4.76
C ALA A 49 1.83 -5.37 3.56
N VAL A 50 1.20 -6.19 2.73
CA VAL A 50 1.83 -6.85 1.58
C VAL A 50 2.02 -5.84 0.44
N LEU A 51 1.08 -4.90 0.23
CA LEU A 51 1.16 -3.98 -0.90
C LEU A 51 0.66 -2.58 -0.54
N SER A 52 1.37 -1.57 -1.05
CA SER A 52 0.90 -0.19 -1.11
C SER A 52 0.27 0.05 -2.48
N ILE A 53 -1.06 0.09 -2.53
CA ILE A 53 -1.82 0.28 -3.78
C ILE A 53 -2.34 1.72 -3.79
N SER A 54 -2.01 2.45 -4.85
CA SER A 54 -2.53 3.81 -5.09
C SER A 54 -3.28 3.83 -6.41
N PRO A 55 -4.40 4.58 -6.50
CA PRO A 55 -5.07 4.81 -7.77
C PRO A 55 -4.32 5.77 -8.71
N ASP A 56 -3.28 6.48 -8.22
CA ASP A 56 -2.41 7.28 -9.08
C ASP A 56 -1.44 6.36 -9.85
N PRO A 57 -1.50 6.31 -11.20
CA PRO A 57 -0.59 5.50 -12.00
C PRO A 57 0.87 5.95 -11.92
N MET A 58 1.14 7.18 -11.45
CA MET A 58 2.48 7.75 -11.23
C MET A 58 3.04 7.42 -9.84
N PHE A 59 2.21 6.91 -8.94
CA PHE A 59 2.59 6.59 -7.59
C PHE A 59 3.72 5.56 -7.56
N ASN A 60 4.84 5.93 -6.92
CA ASN A 60 6.02 5.09 -6.75
C ASN A 60 6.64 4.56 -8.05
N LYS A 61 6.45 5.21 -9.21
CA LYS A 61 7.05 4.74 -10.49
C LYS A 61 8.57 4.53 -10.41
N ASP A 62 9.29 5.40 -9.70
CA ASP A 62 10.74 5.25 -9.51
C ASP A 62 11.08 4.05 -8.63
N LEU A 63 10.30 3.80 -7.58
CA LEU A 63 10.46 2.65 -6.71
C LEU A 63 10.09 1.36 -7.44
N ILE A 64 8.97 1.31 -8.16
CA ILE A 64 8.59 0.16 -9.00
C ILE A 64 9.69 -0.13 -10.02
N SER A 65 10.24 0.90 -10.66
CA SER A 65 11.35 0.76 -11.61
C SER A 65 12.64 0.27 -10.94
N LYS A 66 12.90 0.64 -9.68
CA LYS A 66 14.04 0.18 -8.88
C LYS A 66 13.85 -1.27 -8.41
N TYR A 67 12.67 -1.62 -7.90
CA TYR A 67 12.34 -2.97 -7.44
C TYR A 67 12.22 -3.97 -8.59
N ALA A 68 11.68 -3.56 -9.75
CA ALA A 68 11.64 -4.40 -10.95
C ALA A 68 13.06 -4.72 -11.45
N ARG A 69 13.99 -3.74 -11.37
CA ARG A 69 15.41 -3.96 -11.66
C ARG A 69 16.06 -4.89 -10.64
N TYR A 70 15.82 -4.64 -9.35
CA TYR A 70 16.29 -5.52 -8.28
C TYR A 70 15.81 -6.96 -8.46
N TYR A 71 14.53 -7.18 -8.77
CA TYR A 71 13.96 -8.51 -8.96
C TYR A 71 14.50 -9.19 -10.22
N LYS A 72 14.70 -8.45 -11.32
CA LYS A 72 15.40 -8.97 -12.51
C LYS A 72 16.83 -9.40 -12.19
N GLN A 73 17.55 -8.58 -11.43
CA GLN A 73 18.92 -8.87 -11.01
C GLN A 73 18.97 -10.09 -10.08
N ALA A 74 18.15 -10.11 -9.03
CA ALA A 74 18.03 -11.24 -8.11
C ALA A 74 17.64 -12.54 -8.82
N LYS A 75 16.79 -12.49 -9.84
CA LYS A 75 16.44 -13.66 -10.67
C LYS A 75 17.58 -14.14 -11.57
N GLN A 76 18.43 -13.22 -12.04
CA GLN A 76 19.64 -13.56 -12.80
C GLN A 76 20.71 -14.18 -11.87
N ASP A 77 20.86 -13.62 -10.67
CA ASP A 77 21.81 -14.08 -9.66
C ASP A 77 21.38 -15.41 -9.01
N ALA A 78 20.06 -15.66 -8.93
CA ALA A 78 19.47 -16.92 -8.46
C ALA A 78 19.52 -18.07 -9.49
N GLY A 79 20.17 -17.88 -10.64
CA GLY A 79 20.45 -18.95 -11.62
C GLY A 79 21.34 -20.10 -11.12
N GLY A 80 21.64 -20.14 -9.82
CA GLY A 80 22.36 -21.22 -9.14
C GLY A 80 21.44 -22.18 -8.39
N TRP A 81 20.77 -21.75 -7.31
CA TRP A 81 19.98 -22.63 -6.45
C TRP A 81 18.92 -21.84 -5.66
N GLY A 82 17.66 -22.30 -5.70
CA GLY A 82 16.64 -22.04 -4.67
C GLY A 82 15.83 -20.75 -4.82
N GLU A 83 14.51 -20.94 -4.84
CA GLU A 83 13.40 -19.97 -4.80
C GLU A 83 13.73 -18.60 -4.17
N VAL A 84 13.55 -17.53 -4.96
CA VAL A 84 13.57 -16.16 -4.44
C VAL A 84 12.41 -16.00 -3.45
N ALA A 85 12.71 -15.99 -2.15
CA ALA A 85 11.70 -15.69 -1.15
C ALA A 85 11.06 -14.34 -1.49
N PRO A 86 9.72 -14.26 -1.62
CA PRO A 86 9.07 -13.00 -1.90
C PRO A 86 9.43 -12.01 -0.80
N ILE A 87 9.76 -10.78 -1.19
CA ILE A 87 9.58 -9.63 -0.29
C ILE A 87 8.09 -9.42 -0.16
N CYS A 88 7.46 -10.28 0.64
CA CYS A 88 6.10 -10.27 1.21
C CYS A 88 5.76 -11.67 1.73
#